data_AF-A0A4R4TAQ3-F1
#
_entry.id   AF-A0A4R4TAQ3-F1
#
_cell.length_a   1.000
_cell.length_b   1.000
_cell.length_c   1.000
_cell.angle_alpha   90.00
_cell.angle_beta   90.00
_cell.angle_gamma   90.00
#
_symmetry.space_group_name_H-M   'P 1'
#
loop_
_entity.id
_entity.type
_entity.pdbx_description
1 polymer ?
#
loop_
_entity_poly.entity_id
_entity_poly.type
_entity_poly.pdbx_seq_one_letter_code
_entity_poly.pdbx_strand_id
1 'polypeptide(L)'
;MGKAGQLDALERAVEGTLAEGSFEFDGDAAVLRIEGSLVLTTTWFLALGIGGVALLLTGAVLSLSGFPAEARWALAPGAGLFGCALGFVLLLRFTPLFDLWSHLELRFAERTMVHRRTRVPFGELRPEHLVWKNGRFFRRLYVRHPSLRKQLAGFFGSEERQAKEFQRRLWELISAPDLAGALADGSDLTPVQHWIIAAAGPYGAINGFRLDRLGVAPGESAATADRRTAQELLQDPWGAYDLEQLLGAVNWLVQDGHRADFTQDAVLAARPRAAQEEYRTLLREVDDLIARDMLEPPFVERLIELVRVRYGDEGGSYARLVPRVLRDEPGADVSEEGAELAQFLHQLFNDRNHASEELHRMKALADPALRANVGRFLIWDYGRALMLYRWGHMVGWLTEEYCWERMLPLAIDIQRRYSSWGDMATCYLQGRLLWSGGGGKAQDEYERLVEDLATEPRSPWNLVPWDLDLTRDWA
;
A
#
# COMPACT_ATOMS: atom_id res chain seq x y z
N MET A 1 15.67 2.07 10.74
CA MET A 1 16.07 3.31 11.46
C MET A 1 14.87 3.73 12.30
N GLY A 2 14.98 3.80 13.63
CA GLY A 2 13.84 4.13 14.50
C GLY A 2 13.30 5.56 14.32
N LYS A 3 12.12 5.87 14.88
CA LYS A 3 11.49 7.21 14.86
C LYS A 3 12.46 8.31 15.36
N ALA A 4 13.30 8.01 16.34
CA ALA A 4 14.37 8.90 16.82
C ALA A 4 15.35 9.32 15.70
N GLY A 5 15.85 8.38 14.90
CA GLY A 5 16.78 8.69 13.80
C GLY A 5 16.15 9.48 12.64
N GLN A 6 14.82 9.47 12.51
CA GLN A 6 14.10 10.30 11.54
C GLN A 6 13.90 11.73 12.06
N LEU A 7 13.66 11.90 13.36
CA LEU A 7 13.64 13.21 14.03
C LEU A 7 15.02 13.89 13.97
N ASP A 8 16.10 13.17 14.25
CA ASP A 8 17.48 13.68 14.12
C ASP A 8 17.81 14.12 12.69
N ALA A 9 17.20 13.46 11.70
CA ALA A 9 17.39 13.80 10.30
C ALA A 9 16.54 15.00 9.86
N LEU A 10 15.39 15.24 10.51
CA LEU A 10 14.59 16.45 10.35
C LEU A 10 15.27 17.65 11.01
N GLU A 11 15.88 17.47 12.18
CA GLU A 11 16.67 18.48 12.89
C GLU A 11 17.87 18.94 12.05
N ARG A 12 18.67 18.00 11.52
CA ARG A 12 19.78 18.32 10.60
C ARG A 12 19.36 19.08 9.34
N ALA A 13 18.08 19.02 8.94
CA ALA A 13 17.59 19.77 7.78
C ALA A 13 17.37 21.26 8.08
N VAL A 14 17.24 21.64 9.35
CA VAL A 14 17.08 23.05 9.79
C VAL A 14 18.32 23.62 10.46
N GLU A 15 19.31 22.80 10.79
CA GLU A 15 20.59 23.21 11.37
C GLU A 15 21.29 24.27 10.48
N GLY A 16 21.69 25.38 11.09
CA GLY A 16 22.31 26.52 10.42
C GLY A 16 21.36 27.41 9.62
N THR A 17 20.04 27.23 9.74
CA THR A 17 19.03 28.04 9.06
C THR A 17 18.30 29.00 9.99
N LEU A 18 17.57 29.97 9.42
CA LEU A 18 16.65 30.83 10.19
C LEU A 18 15.63 30.04 11.03
N ALA A 19 15.29 28.83 10.59
CA ALA A 19 14.27 27.99 11.20
C ALA A 19 14.79 27.16 12.38
N GLU A 20 16.11 27.05 12.60
CA GLU A 20 16.72 26.21 13.64
C GLU A 20 16.12 26.48 15.02
N GLY A 21 16.11 27.75 15.45
CA GLY A 21 15.54 28.15 16.74
C GLY A 21 14.01 28.18 16.80
N SER A 22 13.31 27.72 15.75
CA SER A 22 11.83 27.61 15.75
C SER A 22 11.36 26.20 16.11
N PHE A 23 12.27 25.24 16.29
CA PHE A 23 11.95 23.84 16.51
C PHE A 23 12.65 23.31 17.76
N GLU A 24 11.89 22.73 18.67
CA GLU A 24 12.40 21.94 19.79
C GLU A 24 12.02 20.48 19.54
N PHE A 25 13.04 19.62 19.42
CA PHE A 25 12.90 18.19 19.16
C PHE A 25 13.06 17.42 20.47
N ASP A 26 11.99 16.78 20.93
CA ASP A 26 12.03 15.87 22.08
C ASP A 26 11.99 14.42 21.56
N GLY A 27 13.18 13.80 21.49
CA GLY A 27 13.35 12.44 21.00
C GLY A 27 12.76 11.37 21.93
N ASP A 28 12.71 11.63 23.24
CA ASP A 28 12.18 10.71 24.25
C ASP A 28 10.65 10.70 24.24
N ALA A 29 10.02 11.87 24.13
CA ALA A 29 8.57 12.01 24.04
C ALA A 29 8.03 11.83 22.60
N ALA A 30 8.91 11.78 21.59
CA ALA A 30 8.56 11.83 20.16
C ALA A 30 7.61 13.01 19.84
N VAL A 31 7.98 14.20 20.32
CA VAL A 31 7.24 15.44 20.09
C VAL A 31 8.13 16.45 19.38
N LEU A 32 7.63 17.04 18.30
CA LEU A 32 8.21 18.24 17.69
C LEU A 32 7.38 19.44 18.11
N ARG A 33 7.99 20.34 18.87
CA ARG A 33 7.38 21.62 19.24
C ARG A 33 7.85 22.69 18.27
N ILE A 34 6.89 23.46 17.77
CA ILE A 34 7.12 24.52 16.80
C ILE A 34 6.77 25.84 17.46
N GLU A 35 7.79 26.68 17.65
CA GLU A 35 7.64 28.02 18.18
C GLU A 35 7.19 28.99 17.08
N GLY A 36 6.22 29.85 17.41
CA GLY A 36 5.78 30.90 16.49
C GLY A 36 6.89 31.92 16.27
N SER A 37 7.37 32.05 15.03
CA SER A 37 8.60 32.81 14.71
C SER A 37 8.67 34.20 15.37
N LEU A 38 9.59 34.34 16.32
CA LEU A 38 10.03 35.60 16.93
C LEU A 38 10.74 36.53 15.92
N VAL A 39 11.13 36.00 14.77
CA VAL A 39 11.99 36.66 13.78
C VAL A 39 11.39 37.97 13.25
N LEU A 40 10.07 38.03 13.03
CA LEU A 40 9.42 39.24 12.51
C LEU A 40 9.32 40.33 13.56
N THR A 41 9.02 39.99 14.81
CA THR A 41 8.99 40.99 15.88
C THR A 41 10.40 41.51 16.14
N THR A 42 11.40 40.63 16.26
CA THR A 42 12.79 41.06 16.52
C THR A 42 13.39 41.90 15.38
N THR A 43 13.10 41.62 14.11
CA THR A 43 13.63 42.44 13.00
C THR A 43 13.09 43.87 12.97
N TRP A 44 11.80 44.10 13.26
CA TRP A 44 11.25 45.45 13.37
C TRP A 44 11.88 46.23 14.54
N PHE A 45 12.00 45.60 15.71
CA PHE A 45 12.63 46.26 16.86
C PHE A 45 14.13 46.50 16.69
N LEU A 46 14.84 45.63 15.96
CA LEU A 46 16.24 45.86 15.59
C LEU A 46 16.39 47.05 14.63
N ALA A 47 15.50 47.17 13.64
CA ALA A 47 15.48 48.30 12.71
C ALA A 47 15.14 49.62 13.43
N LEU A 48 14.20 49.59 14.38
CA LEU A 48 13.90 50.75 15.24
C LEU A 48 15.10 51.13 16.11
N GLY A 49 15.83 50.14 16.65
CA GLY A 49 17.06 50.39 17.42
C GLY A 49 18.16 51.03 16.58
N ILE A 50 18.47 50.47 15.41
CA ILE A 50 19.49 51.01 14.49
C ILE A 50 19.10 52.41 14.00
N GLY A 51 17.84 52.60 13.59
CA GLY A 51 17.31 53.92 13.18
C GLY A 51 17.34 54.93 14.32
N GLY A 52 17.02 54.51 15.55
CA GLY A 52 17.12 55.31 16.75
C GLY A 52 18.55 55.79 17.02
N VAL A 53 19.54 54.88 16.96
CA VAL A 53 20.97 55.23 17.11
C VAL A 53 21.43 56.19 16.02
N ALA A 54 21.06 55.96 14.75
CA ALA A 54 21.43 56.84 13.64
C ALA A 54 20.87 58.26 13.83
N LEU A 55 19.62 58.40 14.28
CA LEU A 55 19.00 59.69 14.58
C LEU A 55 19.63 60.38 15.79
N LEU A 56 20.00 59.62 16.83
CA LEU A 56 20.71 60.15 17.99
C LEU A 56 22.09 60.68 17.61
N LEU A 57 22.86 59.93 16.79
CA LEU A 57 24.15 60.36 16.28
C LEU A 57 24.02 61.62 15.39
N THR A 58 23.04 61.64 14.50
CA THR A 58 22.76 62.81 13.63
C THR A 58 22.39 64.04 14.46
N GLY A 59 21.54 63.87 15.48
CA GLY A 59 21.16 64.93 16.41
C GLY A 59 22.33 65.46 17.23
N ALA A 60 23.24 64.58 17.67
CA ALA A 60 24.46 64.97 18.38
C ALA A 60 25.39 65.80 17.50
N VAL A 61 25.59 65.40 16.24
CA VAL A 61 26.39 66.16 15.26
C VAL A 61 25.79 67.53 14.99
N LEU A 62 24.46 67.63 14.79
CA LEU A 62 23.76 68.91 14.58
C LEU A 62 23.85 69.84 15.81
N SER A 63 23.78 69.27 17.02
CA SER A 63 23.93 70.03 18.26
C SER A 63 25.33 70.61 18.42
N LEU A 64 26.37 69.84 18.09
CA LEU A 64 27.77 70.28 18.15
C LEU A 64 28.12 71.28 17.03
N SER A 65 27.37 71.26 15.93
CA SER A 65 27.56 72.15 14.77
C SER A 65 26.79 73.47 14.86
N GLY A 66 26.10 73.75 15.98
CA GLY A 66 25.44 75.04 16.21
C GLY A 66 23.98 75.14 15.72
N PHE A 67 23.30 74.02 15.46
CA PHE A 67 21.90 73.97 14.99
C PHE A 67 20.96 73.33 16.05
N PRO A 68 20.65 74.04 17.16
CA PRO A 68 19.96 73.47 18.32
C PRO A 68 18.45 73.27 18.12
N ALA A 69 17.83 73.87 17.10
CA ALA A 69 16.42 73.67 16.79
C ALA A 69 16.23 72.37 15.99
N GLU A 70 17.10 72.15 15.01
CA GLU A 70 17.16 71.00 14.12
C GLU A 70 17.61 69.74 14.87
N ALA A 71 18.59 69.88 15.77
CA ALA A 71 19.05 68.78 16.62
C ALA A 71 17.92 68.18 17.47
N ARG A 72 16.99 69.00 17.98
CA ARG A 72 15.85 68.52 18.78
C ARG A 72 14.90 67.64 17.97
N TRP A 73 14.71 67.96 16.69
CA TRP A 73 13.87 67.16 15.78
C TRP A 73 14.48 65.81 15.41
N ALA A 74 15.80 65.62 15.58
CA ALA A 74 16.46 64.33 15.40
C ALA A 74 16.60 63.54 16.72
N LEU A 75 16.95 64.23 17.82
CA LEU A 75 17.20 63.59 19.12
C LEU A 75 15.93 63.02 19.76
N ALA A 76 14.81 63.75 19.72
CA ALA A 76 13.58 63.30 20.38
C ALA A 76 12.98 62.02 19.75
N PRO A 77 12.87 61.92 18.40
CA PRO A 77 12.46 60.67 17.76
C PRO A 77 13.49 59.56 17.94
N GLY A 78 14.80 59.88 17.87
CA GLY A 78 15.88 58.92 18.05
C GLY A 78 15.85 58.26 19.43
N ALA A 79 15.66 59.05 20.49
CA ALA A 79 15.52 58.57 21.87
C ALA A 79 14.25 57.74 22.05
N GLY A 80 13.13 58.14 21.43
CA GLY A 80 11.89 57.37 21.46
C GLY A 80 12.02 56.00 20.80
N LEU A 81 12.60 55.94 19.60
CA LEU A 81 12.82 54.69 18.86
C LEU A 81 13.78 53.75 19.60
N PHE A 82 14.88 54.28 20.10
CA PHE A 82 15.86 53.52 20.88
C PHE A 82 15.26 53.01 22.20
N GLY A 83 14.52 53.86 22.92
CA GLY A 83 13.82 53.52 24.15
C GLY A 83 12.77 52.42 23.95
N CYS A 84 12.00 52.47 22.86
CA CYS A 84 11.05 51.42 22.49
C CYS A 84 11.75 50.08 22.20
N ALA A 85 12.85 50.11 21.45
CA ALA A 85 13.64 48.90 21.16
C ALA A 85 14.24 48.31 22.43
N LEU A 86 14.83 49.15 23.30
CA LEU A 86 15.41 48.72 24.57
C LEU A 86 14.34 48.18 25.53
N GLY A 87 13.19 48.84 25.62
CA GLY A 87 12.05 48.40 26.43
C GLY A 87 11.53 47.04 25.99
N PHE A 88 11.44 46.80 24.68
CA PHE A 88 11.07 45.49 24.12
C PHE A 88 12.10 44.40 24.46
N VAL A 89 13.40 44.69 24.35
CA VAL A 89 14.47 43.75 24.73
C VAL A 89 14.42 43.41 26.23
N LEU A 90 14.19 44.42 27.08
CA LEU A 90 14.04 44.21 28.53
C LEU A 90 12.77 43.40 28.85
N LEU A 91 11.66 43.64 28.16
CA LEU A 91 10.43 42.86 28.28
C LEU A 91 10.65 41.39 27.91
N LEU A 92 11.35 41.10 26.82
CA LEU A 92 11.70 39.73 26.44
C LEU A 92 12.65 39.06 27.44
N ARG A 93 13.56 39.83 28.05
CA ARG A 93 14.56 39.30 28.99
C ARG A 93 14.00 39.01 30.38
N PHE A 94 13.04 39.80 30.86
CA PHE A 94 12.56 39.77 32.24
C PHE A 94 11.13 39.27 32.41
N THR A 95 10.44 38.97 31.31
CA THR A 95 9.07 38.46 31.34
C THR A 95 9.01 37.17 30.52
N PRO A 96 8.40 36.08 31.02
CA PRO A 96 8.19 34.86 30.24
C PRO A 96 7.03 35.05 29.26
N LEU A 97 7.15 36.03 28.35
CA LEU A 97 6.19 36.20 27.25
C LEU A 97 6.18 34.99 26.31
N PHE A 98 7.25 34.19 26.33
CA PHE A 98 7.37 32.92 25.63
C PHE A 98 6.27 31.93 26.04
N ASP A 99 5.95 31.81 27.34
CA ASP A 99 4.92 30.88 27.85
C ASP A 99 3.48 31.27 27.46
N LEU A 100 3.26 32.53 27.06
CA LEU A 100 1.95 33.01 26.59
C LEU A 100 1.70 32.68 25.11
N TRP A 101 2.73 32.28 24.37
CA TRP A 101 2.63 32.00 22.94
C TRP A 101 2.43 30.50 22.73
N SER A 102 1.17 30.12 22.52
CA SER A 102 0.82 28.72 22.26
C SER A 102 1.67 28.10 21.14
N HIS A 103 2.46 27.10 21.51
CA HIS A 103 3.23 26.28 20.59
C HIS A 103 2.30 25.44 19.71
N LEU A 104 2.80 25.05 18.54
CA LEU A 104 2.19 23.99 17.75
C LEU A 104 3.00 22.71 18.02
N GLU A 105 2.34 21.66 18.47
CA GLU A 105 2.99 20.38 18.76
C GLU A 105 2.59 19.37 17.69
N LEU A 106 3.59 18.71 17.09
CA LEU A 106 3.38 17.46 16.38
C LEU A 106 3.72 16.34 17.36
N ARG A 107 2.69 15.64 17.83
CA ARG A 107 2.84 14.50 18.73
C ARG A 107 2.85 13.25 17.88
N PHE A 108 4.02 12.71 17.60
CA PHE A 108 4.17 11.56 16.69
C PHE A 108 3.70 10.24 17.32
N ALA A 109 3.67 10.17 18.66
CA ALA A 109 3.04 9.05 19.38
C ALA A 109 1.50 9.08 19.27
N GLU A 110 0.90 10.26 19.43
CA GLU A 110 -0.56 10.46 19.35
C GLU A 110 -1.06 10.70 17.90
N ARG A 111 -0.16 10.71 16.91
CA ARG A 111 -0.41 11.11 15.50
C ARG A 111 -1.30 12.34 15.33
N THR A 112 -1.15 13.33 16.20
CA THR A 112 -1.98 14.53 16.17
C THR A 112 -1.13 15.78 16.12
N MET A 113 -1.60 16.72 15.32
CA MET A 113 -1.12 18.08 15.35
C MET A 113 -1.99 18.87 16.33
N VAL A 114 -1.39 19.35 17.40
CA VAL A 114 -2.07 20.02 18.51
C VAL A 114 -1.70 21.49 18.51
N HIS A 115 -2.70 22.36 18.47
CA HIS A 115 -2.54 23.79 18.68
C HIS A 115 -3.65 24.33 19.58
N ARG A 116 -3.31 24.74 20.80
CA ARG A 116 -4.28 25.18 21.82
C ARG A 116 -5.32 24.08 22.08
N ARG A 117 -6.58 24.31 21.68
CA ARG A 117 -7.70 23.36 21.81
C ARG A 117 -7.99 22.59 20.52
N THR A 118 -7.32 22.94 19.42
CA THR A 118 -7.49 22.28 18.13
C THR A 118 -6.56 21.09 18.04
N ARG A 119 -7.11 19.92 17.73
CA ARG A 119 -6.36 18.71 17.39
C ARG A 119 -6.71 18.32 15.96
N VAL A 120 -5.70 18.14 15.11
CA VAL A 120 -5.87 17.67 13.73
C VAL A 120 -5.14 16.33 13.62
N PRO A 121 -5.85 15.20 13.46
CA PRO A 121 -5.23 13.90 13.22
C PRO A 121 -4.38 13.92 11.94
N PHE A 122 -3.25 13.23 11.94
CA PHE A 122 -2.39 13.15 10.75
C PHE A 122 -3.12 12.53 9.54
N GLY A 123 -4.10 11.65 9.78
CA GLY A 123 -4.93 11.06 8.71
C GLY A 123 -5.84 12.06 7.97
N GLU A 124 -6.13 13.22 8.56
CA GLU A 124 -6.86 14.32 7.90
C GLU A 124 -5.93 15.28 7.15
N LEU A 125 -4.62 15.22 7.42
CA LEU A 125 -3.64 16.02 6.70
C LEU A 125 -3.44 15.46 5.29
N ARG A 126 -3.14 16.36 4.36
CA ARG A 126 -2.88 16.10 2.95
C ARG A 126 -1.63 16.91 2.57
N PRO A 127 -0.86 16.49 1.55
CA PRO A 127 0.31 17.25 1.12
C PRO A 127 -0.04 18.72 0.81
N GLU A 128 -1.23 18.96 0.25
CA GLU A 128 -1.68 20.33 -0.07
C GLU A 128 -1.90 21.22 1.15
N HIS A 129 -2.03 20.66 2.36
CA HIS A 129 -2.17 21.44 3.58
C HIS A 129 -0.84 22.07 4.03
N LEU A 130 0.31 21.59 3.55
CA LEU A 130 1.63 22.20 3.80
C LEU A 130 2.00 23.14 2.66
N VAL A 131 1.69 24.43 2.83
CA VAL A 131 1.78 25.43 1.75
C VAL A 131 2.92 26.42 2.00
N TRP A 132 3.70 26.69 0.95
CA TRP A 132 4.69 27.78 0.96
C TRP A 132 4.07 29.12 0.58
N LYS A 133 4.39 30.16 1.36
CA LYS A 133 4.19 31.56 0.96
C LYS A 133 5.54 32.21 0.71
N ASN A 134 5.82 32.50 -0.55
CA ASN A 134 7.08 33.09 -0.98
C ASN A 134 6.99 34.62 -0.93
N GLY A 135 7.84 35.26 -0.12
CA GLY A 135 8.08 36.70 -0.12
C GLY A 135 9.40 37.05 -0.81
N ARG A 136 9.70 38.35 -0.91
CA ARG A 136 10.90 38.86 -1.61
C ARG A 136 12.23 38.39 -1.00
N PHE A 137 12.25 38.15 0.32
CA PHE A 137 13.46 37.76 1.06
C PHE A 137 13.29 36.49 1.91
N PHE A 138 12.04 36.10 2.17
CA PHE A 138 11.71 35.02 3.10
C PHE A 138 10.68 34.08 2.47
N ARG A 139 10.85 32.78 2.69
CA ARG A 139 9.85 31.74 2.42
C ARG A 139 9.27 31.28 3.75
N ARG A 140 7.96 31.07 3.79
CA ARG A 140 7.26 30.68 5.02
C ARG A 140 6.41 29.44 4.76
N LEU A 141 6.61 28.41 5.57
CA LEU A 141 5.80 27.20 5.54
C LEU A 141 4.58 27.40 6.43
N TYR A 142 3.40 27.07 5.91
CA TYR A 142 2.14 27.13 6.65
C TYR A 142 1.45 25.77 6.63
N VAL A 143 0.82 25.41 7.76
CA VAL A 143 -0.31 24.46 7.76
C VAL A 143 -1.56 25.25 7.44
N ARG A 144 -2.27 24.83 6.39
CA ARG A 144 -3.53 25.40 5.95
C ARG A 144 -4.61 24.32 5.90
N HIS A 145 -5.03 23.90 7.07
CA HIS A 145 -6.17 23.01 7.28
C HIS A 145 -7.45 23.83 7.57
N PRO A 146 -8.67 23.35 7.26
CA PRO A 146 -9.92 24.02 7.64
C PRO A 146 -9.98 24.37 9.13
N SER A 147 -9.54 23.46 9.99
CA SER A 147 -9.57 23.60 11.45
C SER A 147 -8.33 24.29 12.03
N LEU A 148 -7.23 24.40 11.27
CA LEU A 148 -5.94 24.90 11.77
C LEU A 148 -5.16 25.64 10.69
N ARG A 149 -4.90 26.93 10.93
CA ARG A 149 -4.07 27.78 10.06
C ARG A 149 -2.93 28.39 10.86
N LYS A 150 -1.70 27.91 10.65
CA LYS A 150 -0.54 28.35 11.42
C LYS A 150 0.73 28.31 10.58
N GLN A 151 1.63 29.27 10.82
CA GLN A 151 2.98 29.25 10.25
C GLN A 151 3.83 28.21 11.01
N LEU A 152 4.50 27.33 10.28
CA LEU A 152 5.41 26.34 10.83
C LEU A 152 6.84 26.87 10.90
N ALA A 153 7.34 27.42 9.79
CA ALA A 153 8.76 27.74 9.65
C ALA A 153 8.96 28.97 8.76
N GLY A 154 10.09 29.66 8.95
CA GLY A 154 10.57 30.71 8.06
C GLY A 154 12.00 30.41 7.61
N PHE A 155 12.25 30.51 6.31
CA PHE A 155 13.55 30.32 5.68
C PHE A 155 13.93 31.57 4.87
N PHE A 156 15.21 31.88 4.75
CA PHE A 156 15.70 32.87 3.79
C PHE A 156 15.59 32.35 2.34
N GLY A 157 15.59 33.26 1.38
CA GLY A 157 15.62 32.89 -0.04
C GLY A 157 16.82 32.01 -0.43
N SER A 158 17.96 32.17 0.24
CA SER A 158 19.17 31.36 0.03
C SER A 158 19.08 29.92 0.56
N GLU A 159 18.12 29.63 1.43
CA GLU A 159 17.94 28.32 2.11
C GLU A 159 16.93 27.41 1.39
N GLU A 160 16.67 27.64 0.10
CA GLU A 160 15.62 26.93 -0.63
C GLU A 160 15.78 25.40 -0.61
N ARG A 161 17.01 24.89 -0.65
CA ARG A 161 17.28 23.45 -0.60
C ARG A 161 16.91 22.86 0.75
N GLN A 162 17.34 23.49 1.85
CA GLN A 162 17.02 23.11 3.22
C GLN A 162 15.51 23.19 3.47
N ALA A 163 14.85 24.25 2.99
CA ALA A 163 13.39 24.41 3.12
C ALA A 163 12.62 23.26 2.45
N LYS A 164 13.00 22.87 1.23
CA LYS A 164 12.38 21.74 0.51
C LYS A 164 12.63 20.42 1.23
N GLU A 165 13.86 20.20 1.68
CA GLU A 165 14.24 19.00 2.42
C GLU A 165 13.49 18.87 3.74
N PHE A 166 13.36 19.98 4.48
CA PHE A 166 12.58 20.04 5.71
C PHE A 166 11.10 19.70 5.47
N GLN A 167 10.46 20.30 4.46
CA GLN A 167 9.06 19.98 4.14
C GLN A 167 8.89 18.50 3.77
N ARG A 168 9.80 17.95 2.95
CA ARG A 168 9.77 16.54 2.55
C ARG A 168 9.85 15.63 3.76
N ARG A 169 10.85 15.83 4.64
CA ARG A 169 11.06 15.03 5.86
C ARG A 169 9.92 15.19 6.87
N LEU A 170 9.41 16.41 7.03
CA LEU A 170 8.26 16.68 7.88
C LEU A 170 7.02 15.94 7.37
N TRP A 171 6.78 15.98 6.05
CA TRP A 171 5.69 15.23 5.44
C TRP A 171 5.89 13.73 5.60
N GLU A 172 7.09 13.20 5.35
CA GLU A 172 7.43 11.78 5.57
C GLU A 172 7.14 11.33 6.99
N LEU A 173 7.43 12.14 8.01
CA LEU A 173 7.12 11.84 9.40
C LEU A 173 5.61 11.87 9.70
N ILE A 174 4.86 12.79 9.07
CA ILE A 174 3.40 12.89 9.22
C ILE A 174 2.70 11.73 8.49
N SER A 175 3.19 11.38 7.30
CA SER A 175 2.62 10.34 6.44
C SER A 175 3.17 8.95 6.76
N ALA A 176 4.21 8.84 7.59
CA ALA A 176 4.86 7.57 7.90
C ALA A 176 3.84 6.51 8.37
N PRO A 177 3.92 5.28 7.83
CA PRO A 177 3.12 4.16 8.28
C PRO A 177 3.28 3.98 9.78
N ASP A 178 2.17 3.90 10.51
CA ASP A 178 2.19 3.67 11.95
C ASP A 178 1.87 2.22 12.26
N LEU A 179 2.87 1.37 12.30
CA LEU A 179 2.67 0.03 12.86
C LEU A 179 2.30 0.15 14.35
N ALA A 180 2.97 1.03 15.09
CA ALA A 180 2.67 1.29 16.50
C ALA A 180 1.27 1.91 16.70
N GLY A 181 0.85 2.80 15.79
CA GLY A 181 -0.48 3.37 15.76
C GLY A 181 -1.57 2.41 15.27
N ALA A 182 -1.29 1.47 14.37
CA ALA A 182 -2.23 0.40 14.01
C ALA A 182 -2.46 -0.54 15.21
N LEU A 183 -1.38 -0.83 15.97
CA LEU A 183 -1.43 -1.60 17.21
C LEU A 183 -2.06 -0.83 18.40
N ALA A 184 -2.16 0.50 18.32
CA ALA A 184 -2.65 1.37 19.41
C ALA A 184 -4.03 2.01 19.15
N ASP A 185 -4.39 2.27 17.89
CA ASP A 185 -5.64 2.90 17.44
C ASP A 185 -6.47 1.91 16.58
N GLY A 186 -7.11 0.95 17.24
CA GLY A 186 -8.32 0.27 16.73
C GLY A 186 -8.15 -0.73 15.58
N SER A 187 -6.94 -1.15 15.23
CA SER A 187 -6.75 -2.44 14.55
C SER A 187 -6.32 -3.45 15.61
N ASP A 188 -7.15 -4.44 15.88
CA ASP A 188 -6.84 -5.51 16.83
C ASP A 188 -5.82 -6.51 16.26
N LEU A 189 -5.18 -6.18 15.14
CA LEU A 189 -4.29 -7.06 14.41
C LEU A 189 -2.85 -6.90 14.91
N THR A 190 -2.21 -8.02 15.23
CA THR A 190 -0.78 -8.10 15.46
C THR A 190 0.02 -7.85 14.17
N PRO A 191 1.35 -7.64 14.22
CA PRO A 191 2.18 -7.53 13.01
C PRO A 191 2.04 -8.73 12.06
N VAL A 192 2.02 -9.96 12.57
CA VAL A 192 1.90 -11.15 11.71
C VAL A 192 0.51 -11.27 11.10
N GLN A 193 -0.54 -10.94 11.85
CA GLN A 193 -1.90 -10.87 11.31
C GLN A 193 -2.02 -9.81 10.20
N HIS A 194 -1.42 -8.63 10.38
CA HIS A 194 -1.35 -7.62 9.32
C HIS A 194 -0.68 -8.15 8.06
N TRP A 195 0.44 -8.87 8.21
CA TRP A 195 1.14 -9.47 7.07
C TRP A 195 0.27 -10.49 6.32
N ILE A 196 -0.46 -11.33 7.06
CA ILE A 196 -1.40 -12.30 6.48
C ILE A 196 -2.49 -11.57 5.67
N ILE A 197 -3.10 -10.53 6.23
CA ILE A 197 -4.12 -9.73 5.53
C ILE A 197 -3.52 -9.00 4.32
N ALA A 198 -2.29 -8.51 4.45
CA ALA A 198 -1.54 -7.83 3.39
C ALA A 198 -1.36 -8.73 2.15
N ALA A 199 -1.04 -10.00 2.34
CA ALA A 199 -0.86 -10.97 1.25
C ALA A 199 -2.16 -11.23 0.47
N ALA A 200 -3.31 -11.15 1.13
CA ALA A 200 -4.63 -11.21 0.51
C ALA A 200 -5.10 -9.88 -0.11
N GLY A 201 -4.32 -8.80 0.07
CA GLY A 201 -4.67 -7.43 -0.24
C GLY A 201 -5.30 -7.21 -1.62
N PRO A 202 -4.70 -7.71 -2.71
CA PRO A 202 -5.25 -7.53 -4.06
C PRO A 202 -6.68 -8.07 -4.23
N TYR A 203 -6.99 -9.24 -3.66
CA TYR A 203 -8.32 -9.85 -3.77
C TYR A 203 -9.30 -9.29 -2.73
N GLY A 204 -8.82 -8.87 -1.56
CA GLY A 204 -9.65 -8.20 -0.57
C GLY A 204 -10.13 -6.83 -1.04
N ALA A 205 -9.19 -5.99 -1.49
CA ALA A 205 -9.50 -4.60 -1.83
C ALA A 205 -10.32 -4.47 -3.13
N ILE A 206 -10.12 -5.35 -4.13
CA ILE A 206 -10.94 -5.30 -5.36
C ILE A 206 -12.41 -5.59 -5.07
N ASN A 207 -12.68 -6.39 -4.04
CA ASN A 207 -14.03 -6.70 -3.57
C ASN A 207 -14.51 -5.71 -2.49
N GLY A 208 -13.80 -4.61 -2.26
CA GLY A 208 -14.21 -3.53 -1.35
C GLY A 208 -13.96 -3.80 0.14
N PHE A 209 -13.27 -4.87 0.50
CA PHE A 209 -13.01 -5.18 1.91
C PHE A 209 -11.84 -4.35 2.46
N ARG A 210 -11.98 -3.94 3.72
CA ARG A 210 -10.88 -3.30 4.45
C ARG A 210 -9.76 -4.30 4.73
N LEU A 211 -8.53 -3.80 4.77
CA LEU A 211 -7.31 -4.59 4.97
C LEU A 211 -6.67 -4.37 6.36
N ASP A 212 -7.46 -3.91 7.33
CA ASP A 212 -7.04 -3.57 8.70
C ASP A 212 -7.70 -4.47 9.76
N ARG A 213 -8.31 -5.59 9.35
CA ARG A 213 -9.11 -6.47 10.21
C ARG A 213 -9.31 -7.86 9.61
N LEU A 214 -9.61 -8.85 10.44
CA LEU A 214 -10.06 -10.16 9.95
C LEU A 214 -11.49 -10.09 9.42
N GLY A 215 -12.41 -9.64 10.29
CA GLY A 215 -13.85 -9.62 10.07
C GLY A 215 -14.38 -8.31 9.52
N VAL A 216 -15.58 -7.95 9.96
CA VAL A 216 -16.37 -6.88 9.34
C VAL A 216 -16.03 -5.47 9.86
N ALA A 217 -16.43 -4.45 9.09
CA ALA A 217 -16.35 -3.05 9.46
C ALA A 217 -17.14 -2.75 10.75
N PRO A 218 -16.72 -1.74 11.56
CA PRO A 218 -17.39 -1.44 12.82
C PRO A 218 -18.73 -0.74 12.57
N GLY A 219 -19.71 -1.04 13.41
CA GLY A 219 -21.07 -0.51 13.32
C GLY A 219 -22.00 -1.40 12.49
N GLU A 220 -23.24 -1.55 12.96
CA GLU A 220 -24.19 -2.57 12.48
C GLU A 220 -24.46 -2.50 10.96
N SER A 221 -24.60 -1.30 10.42
CA SER A 221 -24.90 -1.09 9.00
C SER A 221 -23.74 -1.56 8.10
N ALA A 222 -22.52 -1.13 8.42
CA ALA A 222 -21.33 -1.51 7.66
C ALA A 222 -21.02 -3.01 7.83
N ALA A 223 -21.17 -3.54 9.05
CA ALA A 223 -21.04 -4.96 9.34
C ALA A 223 -22.03 -5.82 8.54
N THR A 224 -23.26 -5.34 8.38
CA THR A 224 -24.29 -6.03 7.58
C THR A 224 -23.98 -5.99 6.09
N ALA A 225 -23.44 -4.89 5.58
CA ALA A 225 -23.00 -4.78 4.19
C ALA A 225 -21.85 -5.75 3.89
N ASP A 226 -20.81 -5.77 4.73
CA ASP A 226 -19.68 -6.68 4.58
C ASP A 226 -20.12 -8.15 4.63
N ARG A 227 -21.01 -8.52 5.56
CA ARG A 227 -21.58 -9.88 5.64
C ARG A 227 -22.31 -10.27 4.37
N ARG A 228 -23.11 -9.36 3.82
CA ARG A 228 -23.86 -9.61 2.59
C ARG A 228 -22.90 -9.83 1.42
N THR A 229 -21.93 -8.94 1.22
CA THR A 229 -20.95 -9.06 0.14
C THR A 229 -20.10 -10.31 0.30
N ALA A 230 -19.68 -10.66 1.51
CA ALA A 230 -18.95 -11.91 1.77
C ALA A 230 -19.81 -13.13 1.44
N GLN A 231 -21.09 -13.14 1.83
CA GLN A 231 -22.02 -14.23 1.53
C GLN A 231 -22.27 -14.37 0.02
N GLU A 232 -22.47 -13.27 -0.70
CA GLU A 232 -22.64 -13.24 -2.16
C GLU A 232 -21.40 -13.80 -2.85
N LEU A 233 -20.20 -13.36 -2.46
CA LEU A 233 -18.95 -13.85 -3.03
C LEU A 233 -18.69 -15.32 -2.73
N LEU A 234 -19.08 -15.81 -1.54
CA LEU A 234 -19.00 -17.23 -1.21
C LEU A 234 -19.95 -18.08 -2.08
N GLN A 235 -21.16 -17.60 -2.34
CA GLN A 235 -22.16 -18.39 -3.07
C GLN A 235 -21.93 -18.35 -4.58
N ASP A 236 -21.77 -17.16 -5.17
CA ASP A 236 -21.85 -17.00 -6.62
C ASP A 236 -20.54 -17.44 -7.32
N PRO A 237 -19.35 -16.85 -7.02
CA PRO A 237 -18.07 -17.33 -7.54
C PRO A 237 -17.63 -18.71 -7.06
N TRP A 238 -17.91 -19.05 -5.80
CA TRP A 238 -17.28 -20.22 -5.14
C TRP A 238 -18.23 -21.39 -4.91
N GLY A 239 -19.55 -21.22 -5.06
CA GLY A 239 -20.52 -22.29 -4.79
C GLY A 239 -20.50 -22.77 -3.34
N ALA A 240 -20.01 -21.96 -2.40
CA ALA A 240 -19.90 -22.30 -0.99
C ALA A 240 -21.09 -21.73 -0.21
N TYR A 241 -21.98 -22.62 0.22
CA TYR A 241 -23.18 -22.32 1.00
C TYR A 241 -23.04 -22.67 2.48
N ASP A 242 -22.01 -23.43 2.84
CA ASP A 242 -21.71 -23.84 4.20
C ASP A 242 -20.20 -24.01 4.44
N LEU A 243 -19.86 -24.37 5.69
CA LEU A 243 -18.48 -24.58 6.14
C LEU A 243 -17.77 -25.70 5.39
N GLU A 244 -18.45 -26.79 5.06
CA GLU A 244 -17.84 -27.95 4.39
C GLU A 244 -17.40 -27.56 2.97
N GLN A 245 -18.30 -26.90 2.24
CA GLN A 245 -18.03 -26.43 0.88
C GLN A 245 -16.96 -25.33 0.86
N LEU A 246 -16.98 -24.41 1.84
CA LEU A 246 -15.90 -23.43 2.03
C LEU A 246 -14.53 -24.12 2.17
N LEU A 247 -14.42 -25.09 3.08
CA LEU A 247 -13.16 -25.78 3.33
C LEU A 247 -12.73 -26.63 2.14
N GLY A 248 -13.69 -27.20 1.39
CA GLY A 248 -13.44 -27.86 0.10
C GLY A 248 -12.82 -26.90 -0.93
N ALA A 249 -13.40 -25.72 -1.10
CA ALA A 249 -12.88 -24.69 -2.01
C ALA A 249 -11.47 -24.21 -1.60
N VAL A 250 -11.24 -23.99 -0.31
CA VAL A 250 -9.91 -23.64 0.21
C VAL A 250 -8.90 -24.76 -0.04
N ASN A 251 -9.25 -26.00 0.25
CA ASN A 251 -8.36 -27.14 0.03
C ASN A 251 -7.98 -27.25 -1.45
N TRP A 252 -8.95 -27.11 -2.36
CA TRP A 252 -8.70 -27.13 -3.79
C TRP A 252 -7.73 -26.02 -4.21
N LEU A 253 -7.89 -24.77 -3.73
CA LEU A 253 -6.94 -23.69 -4.02
C LEU A 253 -5.53 -23.98 -3.54
N VAL A 254 -5.39 -24.62 -2.38
CA VAL A 254 -4.08 -24.91 -1.80
C VAL A 254 -3.38 -26.03 -2.57
N GLN A 255 -4.08 -27.09 -2.95
CA GLN A 255 -3.49 -28.23 -3.67
C GLN A 255 -3.24 -27.90 -5.15
N ASP A 256 -4.31 -27.70 -5.90
CA ASP A 256 -4.28 -27.58 -7.36
C ASP A 256 -4.51 -26.13 -7.76
N GLY A 257 -5.67 -25.59 -7.35
CA GLY A 257 -6.14 -24.25 -7.65
C GLY A 257 -6.31 -23.99 -9.13
N HIS A 258 -6.53 -22.72 -9.47
CA HIS A 258 -6.65 -22.31 -10.87
C HIS A 258 -5.34 -22.48 -11.64
N ARG A 259 -4.21 -22.55 -10.93
CA ARG A 259 -2.89 -22.68 -11.52
C ARG A 259 -2.55 -24.07 -12.07
N ALA A 260 -3.39 -25.09 -11.81
CA ALA A 260 -3.09 -26.49 -12.14
C ALA A 260 -2.61 -26.67 -13.59
N ASP A 261 -3.32 -26.06 -14.55
CA ASP A 261 -3.03 -26.22 -15.98
C ASP A 261 -1.94 -25.28 -16.50
N PHE A 262 -1.55 -24.24 -15.74
CA PHE A 262 -0.70 -23.18 -16.27
C PHE A 262 0.67 -23.70 -16.73
N THR A 263 1.25 -24.68 -16.02
CA THR A 263 2.53 -25.31 -16.39
C THR A 263 2.41 -26.04 -17.72
N GLN A 264 1.35 -26.83 -17.90
CA GLN A 264 1.13 -27.57 -19.13
C GLN A 264 0.85 -26.63 -20.31
N ASP A 265 0.07 -25.57 -20.09
CA ASP A 265 -0.17 -24.53 -21.09
C ASP A 265 1.11 -23.81 -21.51
N ALA A 266 2.03 -23.62 -20.57
CA ALA A 266 3.33 -22.99 -20.82
C ALA A 266 4.23 -23.90 -21.66
N VAL A 267 4.21 -25.21 -21.41
CA VAL A 267 4.90 -26.21 -22.25
C VAL A 267 4.33 -26.19 -23.67
N LEU A 268 3.01 -26.16 -23.82
CA LEU A 268 2.34 -26.06 -25.12
C LEU A 268 2.71 -24.77 -25.86
N ALA A 269 2.68 -23.63 -25.16
CA ALA A 269 3.01 -22.33 -25.74
C ALA A 269 4.49 -22.19 -26.13
N ALA A 270 5.39 -22.97 -25.55
CA ALA A 270 6.82 -22.98 -25.88
C ALA A 270 7.15 -23.78 -27.15
N ARG A 271 6.23 -24.59 -27.67
CA ARG A 271 6.48 -25.47 -28.82
C ARG A 271 6.56 -24.73 -30.16
N PRO A 272 7.12 -25.35 -31.22
CA PRO A 272 7.10 -24.79 -32.56
C PRO A 272 5.68 -24.43 -33.02
N ARG A 273 5.55 -23.34 -33.79
CA ARG A 273 4.25 -22.83 -34.26
C ARG A 273 3.39 -23.89 -34.97
N ALA A 274 4.01 -24.82 -35.69
CA ALA A 274 3.30 -25.92 -36.35
C ALA A 274 2.59 -26.84 -35.34
N ALA A 275 3.29 -27.27 -34.28
CA ALA A 275 2.72 -28.12 -33.23
C ALA A 275 1.64 -27.38 -32.42
N GLN A 276 1.81 -26.07 -32.19
CA GLN A 276 0.76 -25.27 -31.58
C GLN A 276 -0.49 -25.24 -32.46
N GLU A 277 -0.36 -25.02 -33.77
CA GLU A 277 -1.51 -24.93 -34.67
C GLU A 277 -2.24 -26.27 -34.82
N GLU A 278 -1.49 -27.36 -34.86
CA GLU A 278 -2.01 -28.73 -34.80
C GLU A 278 -2.84 -28.95 -33.53
N TYR A 279 -2.28 -28.61 -32.36
CA TYR A 279 -3.01 -28.68 -31.09
C TYR A 279 -4.30 -27.85 -31.09
N ARG A 280 -4.22 -26.59 -31.54
CA ARG A 280 -5.39 -25.70 -31.60
C ARG A 280 -6.49 -26.24 -32.51
N THR A 281 -6.11 -26.88 -33.61
CA THR A 281 -7.06 -27.48 -34.55
C THR A 281 -7.76 -28.67 -33.89
N LEU A 282 -6.99 -29.59 -33.31
CA LEU A 282 -7.51 -30.78 -32.66
C LEU A 282 -8.40 -30.43 -31.46
N LEU A 283 -8.00 -29.46 -30.64
CA LEU A 283 -8.76 -29.04 -29.47
C LEU A 283 -10.14 -28.50 -29.88
N ARG A 284 -10.21 -27.66 -30.92
CA ARG A 284 -11.50 -27.17 -31.46
C ARG A 284 -12.34 -28.29 -32.06
N GLU A 285 -11.73 -29.21 -32.79
CA GLU A 285 -12.43 -30.35 -33.39
C GLU A 285 -13.07 -31.24 -32.31
N VAL A 286 -12.30 -31.56 -31.26
CA VAL A 286 -12.78 -32.37 -30.13
C VAL A 286 -13.86 -31.62 -29.34
N ASP A 287 -13.66 -30.33 -29.05
CA ASP A 287 -14.66 -29.47 -28.39
C ASP A 287 -15.97 -29.40 -29.19
N ASP A 288 -15.89 -29.23 -30.51
CA ASP A 288 -17.05 -29.23 -31.41
C ASP A 288 -17.78 -30.59 -31.41
N LEU A 289 -17.06 -31.70 -31.30
CA LEU A 289 -17.64 -33.05 -31.20
C LEU A 289 -18.37 -33.24 -29.87
N ILE A 290 -17.76 -32.81 -28.76
CA ILE A 290 -18.37 -32.85 -27.41
C ILE A 290 -19.62 -31.96 -27.37
N ALA A 291 -19.54 -30.74 -27.89
CA ALA A 291 -20.66 -29.79 -27.92
C ALA A 291 -21.87 -30.31 -28.73
N ARG A 292 -21.62 -31.19 -29.71
CA ARG A 292 -22.65 -31.82 -30.55
C ARG A 292 -23.08 -33.20 -30.04
N ASP A 293 -22.56 -33.67 -28.92
CA ASP A 293 -22.78 -35.01 -28.36
C ASP A 293 -22.41 -36.14 -29.35
N MET A 294 -21.37 -35.91 -30.16
CA MET A 294 -20.88 -36.85 -31.18
C MET A 294 -19.70 -37.66 -30.64
N LEU A 295 -19.98 -38.59 -29.71
CA LEU A 295 -18.96 -39.38 -28.99
C LEU A 295 -18.58 -40.72 -29.65
N GLU A 296 -19.19 -41.02 -30.80
CA GLU A 296 -18.88 -42.18 -31.65
C GLU A 296 -17.70 -41.89 -32.59
N PRO A 297 -17.09 -42.90 -33.24
CA PRO A 297 -15.99 -42.68 -34.18
C PRO A 297 -16.26 -41.56 -35.19
N PRO A 298 -15.34 -40.60 -35.39
CA PRO A 298 -13.91 -40.68 -35.04
C PRO A 298 -13.53 -40.06 -33.67
N PHE A 299 -14.46 -39.87 -32.73
CA PHE A 299 -14.22 -39.09 -31.50
C PHE A 299 -13.01 -39.59 -30.68
N VAL A 300 -12.95 -40.89 -30.40
CA VAL A 300 -11.87 -41.46 -29.58
C VAL A 300 -10.53 -41.37 -30.31
N GLU A 301 -10.50 -41.54 -31.64
CA GLU A 301 -9.27 -41.34 -32.42
C GLU A 301 -8.78 -39.90 -32.34
N ARG A 302 -9.67 -38.91 -32.49
CA ARG A 302 -9.33 -37.49 -32.37
C ARG A 302 -8.88 -37.10 -30.98
N LEU A 303 -9.51 -37.65 -29.95
CA LEU A 303 -9.11 -37.41 -28.57
C LEU A 303 -7.72 -38.00 -28.27
N ILE A 304 -7.41 -39.19 -28.80
CA ILE A 304 -6.08 -39.79 -28.71
C ILE A 304 -5.04 -38.91 -29.43
N GLU A 305 -5.35 -38.40 -30.62
CA GLU A 305 -4.48 -37.46 -31.34
C GLU A 305 -4.26 -36.16 -30.55
N LEU A 306 -5.33 -35.57 -30.02
CA LEU A 306 -5.25 -34.39 -29.15
C LEU A 306 -4.33 -34.62 -27.96
N VAL A 307 -4.50 -35.75 -27.26
CA VAL A 307 -3.67 -36.11 -26.09
C VAL A 307 -2.21 -36.33 -26.49
N ARG A 308 -1.94 -36.99 -27.63
CA ARG A 308 -0.56 -37.13 -28.13
C ARG A 308 0.08 -35.78 -28.37
N VAL A 309 -0.64 -34.90 -29.06
CA VAL A 309 -0.15 -33.56 -29.35
C VAL A 309 -0.07 -32.73 -28.08
N ARG A 310 -0.94 -32.92 -27.07
CA ARG A 310 -0.88 -32.21 -25.79
C ARG A 310 0.43 -32.49 -25.05
N TYR A 311 0.75 -33.75 -24.83
CA TYR A 311 1.89 -34.13 -23.98
C TYR A 311 3.21 -34.31 -24.74
N GLY A 312 3.23 -34.17 -26.06
CA GLY A 312 4.47 -34.11 -26.85
C GLY A 312 5.23 -35.43 -26.79
N ASP A 313 6.48 -35.41 -26.30
CA ASP A 313 7.33 -36.60 -26.22
C ASP A 313 6.71 -37.71 -25.36
N GLU A 314 5.97 -37.33 -24.31
CA GLU A 314 5.23 -38.25 -23.44
C GLU A 314 3.83 -38.58 -23.99
N GLY A 315 3.39 -37.94 -25.06
CA GLY A 315 2.06 -38.14 -25.65
C GLY A 315 1.70 -39.60 -25.94
N GLY A 316 2.70 -40.44 -26.24
CA GLY A 316 2.50 -41.87 -26.42
C GLY A 316 2.07 -42.63 -25.16
N SER A 317 2.53 -42.26 -23.96
CA SER A 317 2.11 -42.89 -22.69
C SER A 317 0.70 -42.45 -22.33
N TYR A 318 0.42 -41.15 -22.34
CA TYR A 318 -0.91 -40.59 -22.07
C TYR A 318 -1.97 -41.16 -23.03
N ALA A 319 -1.66 -41.23 -24.33
CA ALA A 319 -2.57 -41.79 -25.34
C ALA A 319 -3.01 -43.24 -25.07
N ARG A 320 -2.15 -44.06 -24.44
CA ARG A 320 -2.50 -45.45 -24.07
C ARG A 320 -3.46 -45.51 -22.89
N LEU A 321 -3.50 -44.47 -22.07
CA LEU A 321 -4.38 -44.37 -20.90
C LEU A 321 -5.77 -43.88 -21.27
N VAL A 322 -5.94 -43.11 -22.36
CA VAL A 322 -7.22 -42.52 -22.77
C VAL A 322 -8.40 -43.50 -22.73
N PRO A 323 -8.35 -44.71 -23.35
CA PRO A 323 -9.50 -45.61 -23.34
C PRO A 323 -9.83 -46.15 -21.94
N ARG A 324 -8.83 -46.25 -21.06
CA ARG A 324 -8.99 -46.78 -19.69
C ARG A 324 -9.59 -45.72 -18.78
N VAL A 325 -9.11 -44.47 -18.90
CA VAL A 325 -9.63 -43.31 -18.16
C VAL A 325 -11.07 -43.01 -18.59
N LEU A 326 -11.38 -43.04 -19.89
CA LEU A 326 -12.77 -42.82 -20.38
C LEU A 326 -13.78 -43.87 -19.90
N ARG A 327 -13.32 -45.07 -19.51
CA ARG A 327 -14.16 -46.15 -19.02
C ARG A 327 -14.23 -46.20 -17.49
N ASP A 328 -13.59 -45.25 -16.81
CA ASP A 328 -13.40 -45.27 -15.37
C ASP A 328 -12.84 -46.61 -14.87
N GLU A 329 -11.87 -47.18 -15.61
CA GLU A 329 -11.26 -48.46 -15.23
C GLU A 329 -10.51 -48.32 -13.90
N PRO A 330 -10.72 -49.24 -12.93
CA PRO A 330 -9.99 -49.20 -11.66
C PRO A 330 -8.47 -49.16 -11.87
N GLY A 331 -7.82 -48.15 -11.30
CA GLY A 331 -6.37 -47.98 -11.38
C GLY A 331 -5.87 -47.24 -12.63
N ALA A 332 -6.75 -46.68 -13.46
CA ALA A 332 -6.34 -45.88 -14.62
C ALA A 332 -5.78 -44.49 -14.26
N ASP A 333 -6.16 -43.97 -13.08
CA ASP A 333 -5.85 -42.65 -12.55
C ASP A 333 -4.87 -42.68 -11.35
N VAL A 334 -4.34 -43.87 -11.00
CA VAL A 334 -3.45 -44.04 -9.85
C VAL A 334 -2.03 -43.54 -10.11
N SER A 335 -1.59 -43.55 -11.38
CA SER A 335 -0.31 -42.94 -11.74
C SER A 335 -0.45 -41.43 -11.90
N GLU A 336 0.65 -40.70 -11.79
CA GLU A 336 0.68 -39.24 -11.97
C GLU A 336 0.13 -38.83 -13.35
N GLU A 337 0.54 -39.54 -14.41
CA GLU A 337 0.04 -39.31 -15.78
C GLU A 337 -1.44 -39.65 -15.92
N GLY A 338 -1.92 -40.64 -15.15
CA GLY A 338 -3.31 -41.05 -15.15
C GLY A 338 -4.20 -40.01 -14.48
N ALA A 339 -3.76 -39.49 -13.32
CA ALA A 339 -4.45 -38.44 -12.58
C ALA A 339 -4.51 -37.13 -13.39
N GLU A 340 -3.38 -36.71 -13.97
CA GLU A 340 -3.33 -35.51 -14.82
C GLU A 340 -4.22 -35.66 -16.05
N LEU A 341 -4.19 -36.82 -16.72
CA LEU A 341 -5.06 -37.09 -17.85
C LEU A 341 -6.53 -37.09 -17.45
N ALA A 342 -6.89 -37.70 -16.33
CA ALA A 342 -8.25 -37.73 -15.82
C ALA A 342 -8.76 -36.32 -15.53
N GLN A 343 -7.93 -35.45 -14.94
CA GLN A 343 -8.26 -34.05 -14.71
C GLN A 343 -8.50 -33.30 -16.03
N PHE A 344 -7.59 -33.41 -16.99
CA PHE A 344 -7.74 -32.77 -18.30
C PHE A 344 -9.02 -33.22 -19.01
N LEU A 345 -9.28 -34.54 -19.05
CA LEU A 345 -10.50 -35.06 -19.67
C LEU A 345 -11.75 -34.59 -18.91
N HIS A 346 -11.73 -34.60 -17.58
CA HIS A 346 -12.84 -34.11 -16.78
C HIS A 346 -13.17 -32.64 -17.11
N GLN A 347 -12.17 -31.76 -17.19
CA GLN A 347 -12.38 -30.37 -17.56
C GLN A 347 -12.90 -30.26 -19.00
N LEU A 348 -12.31 -31.00 -19.95
CA LEU A 348 -12.72 -30.99 -21.34
C LEU A 348 -14.18 -31.41 -21.56
N PHE A 349 -14.70 -32.36 -20.77
CA PHE A 349 -16.09 -32.82 -20.88
C PHE A 349 -17.09 -31.98 -20.08
N ASN A 350 -16.67 -31.41 -18.94
CA ASN A 350 -17.60 -30.79 -17.99
C ASN A 350 -17.56 -29.26 -17.97
N ASP A 351 -16.49 -28.65 -18.48
CA ASP A 351 -16.36 -27.20 -18.61
C ASP A 351 -16.41 -26.77 -20.08
N ARG A 352 -17.56 -26.18 -20.45
CA ARG A 352 -17.83 -25.70 -21.82
C ARG A 352 -16.89 -24.60 -22.29
N ASN A 353 -16.22 -23.91 -21.39
CA ASN A 353 -15.29 -22.84 -21.75
C ASN A 353 -13.84 -23.33 -21.76
N HIS A 354 -13.54 -24.53 -21.25
CA HIS A 354 -12.19 -25.04 -21.06
C HIS A 354 -11.31 -24.88 -22.31
N ALA A 355 -11.79 -25.37 -23.46
CA ALA A 355 -11.05 -25.28 -24.72
C ALA A 355 -10.76 -23.82 -25.10
N SER A 356 -11.74 -22.93 -24.97
CA SER A 356 -11.57 -21.51 -25.30
C SER A 356 -10.61 -20.79 -24.35
N GLU A 357 -10.66 -21.12 -23.06
CA GLU A 357 -9.79 -20.55 -22.03
C GLU A 357 -8.34 -21.01 -22.20
N GLU A 358 -8.12 -22.30 -22.48
CA GLU A 358 -6.79 -22.85 -22.72
C GLU A 358 -6.15 -22.25 -23.99
N LEU A 359 -6.91 -22.16 -25.08
CA LEU A 359 -6.45 -21.49 -26.30
C LEU A 359 -6.06 -20.04 -26.03
N HIS A 360 -6.79 -19.35 -25.15
CA HIS A 360 -6.45 -18.01 -24.74
C HIS A 360 -5.16 -17.99 -23.89
N ARG A 361 -5.04 -18.85 -22.88
CA ARG A 361 -3.83 -18.94 -22.03
C ARG A 361 -2.60 -19.22 -22.87
N MET A 362 -2.68 -20.13 -23.83
CA MET A 362 -1.60 -20.38 -24.80
C MET A 362 -1.20 -19.13 -25.59
N LYS A 363 -2.16 -18.26 -25.94
CA LYS A 363 -1.87 -16.98 -26.62
C LYS A 363 -1.16 -16.01 -25.69
N ALA A 364 -1.58 -15.89 -24.44
CA ALA A 364 -0.91 -15.05 -23.44
C ALA A 364 0.53 -15.53 -23.17
N LEU A 365 0.71 -16.84 -23.02
CA LEU A 365 1.99 -17.52 -22.75
C LEU A 365 2.97 -17.51 -23.93
N ALA A 366 2.58 -16.95 -25.08
CA ALA A 366 3.52 -16.62 -26.15
C ALA A 366 4.58 -15.61 -25.66
N ASP A 367 4.26 -14.75 -24.70
CA ASP A 367 5.22 -13.88 -24.02
C ASP A 367 6.20 -14.71 -23.16
N PRO A 368 7.51 -14.71 -23.48
CA PRO A 368 8.51 -15.43 -22.70
C PRO A 368 8.63 -14.96 -21.24
N ALA A 369 8.38 -13.68 -20.97
CA ALA A 369 8.50 -13.13 -19.61
C ALA A 369 7.38 -13.64 -18.70
N LEU A 370 6.15 -13.70 -19.21
CA LEU A 370 5.01 -14.31 -18.50
C LEU A 370 5.26 -15.81 -18.27
N ARG A 371 5.69 -16.51 -19.33
CA ARG A 371 5.95 -17.96 -19.29
C ARG A 371 7.05 -18.36 -18.29
N ALA A 372 8.07 -17.52 -18.11
CA ALA A 372 9.13 -17.76 -17.12
C ALA A 372 8.62 -17.77 -15.67
N ASN A 373 7.50 -17.13 -15.37
CA ASN A 373 6.94 -17.03 -14.02
C ASN A 373 5.83 -18.05 -13.72
N VAL A 374 5.47 -18.93 -14.65
CA VAL A 374 4.32 -19.84 -14.51
C VAL A 374 4.34 -20.69 -13.24
N GLY A 375 5.49 -21.23 -12.87
CA GLY A 375 5.67 -21.99 -11.63
C GLY A 375 5.58 -21.15 -10.34
N ARG A 376 5.35 -19.84 -10.46
CA ARG A 376 5.35 -18.86 -9.36
C ARG A 376 3.96 -18.26 -9.12
N PHE A 377 2.90 -18.70 -9.79
CA PHE A 377 1.56 -18.09 -9.65
C PHE A 377 0.73 -18.58 -8.45
N LEU A 378 1.36 -19.24 -7.47
CA LEU A 378 0.73 -19.71 -6.24
C LEU A 378 -0.07 -18.63 -5.49
N ILE A 379 0.42 -17.38 -5.45
CA ILE A 379 -0.28 -16.27 -4.79
C ILE A 379 -1.67 -16.00 -5.39
N TRP A 380 -1.89 -16.33 -6.66
CA TRP A 380 -3.21 -16.20 -7.28
C TRP A 380 -4.25 -17.01 -6.52
N ASP A 381 -3.92 -18.23 -6.12
CA ASP A 381 -4.82 -19.11 -5.38
C ASP A 381 -4.71 -18.88 -3.87
N TYR A 382 -3.50 -18.74 -3.32
CA TYR A 382 -3.33 -18.57 -1.88
C TYR A 382 -3.93 -17.25 -1.39
N GLY A 383 -3.81 -16.15 -2.14
CA GLY A 383 -4.46 -14.88 -1.80
C GLY A 383 -6.00 -15.01 -1.72
N ARG A 384 -6.59 -15.90 -2.53
CA ARG A 384 -8.02 -16.24 -2.48
C ARG A 384 -8.36 -17.13 -1.31
N ALA A 385 -7.51 -18.12 -1.01
CA ALA A 385 -7.68 -18.99 0.15
C ALA A 385 -7.69 -18.17 1.46
N LEU A 386 -6.77 -17.20 1.59
CA LEU A 386 -6.75 -16.27 2.71
C LEU A 386 -8.06 -15.47 2.81
N MET A 387 -8.61 -14.98 1.68
CA MET A 387 -9.91 -14.29 1.68
C MET A 387 -11.09 -15.20 1.99
N LEU A 388 -11.09 -16.45 1.54
CA LEU A 388 -12.14 -17.42 1.87
C LEU A 388 -12.21 -17.67 3.37
N TYR A 389 -11.06 -17.81 4.05
CA TYR A 389 -11.02 -17.86 5.51
C TYR A 389 -11.64 -16.61 6.15
N ARG A 390 -11.30 -15.43 5.64
CA ARG A 390 -11.89 -14.17 6.12
C ARG A 390 -13.40 -14.10 5.92
N TRP A 391 -13.90 -14.45 4.73
CA TRP A 391 -15.33 -14.43 4.45
C TRP A 391 -16.09 -15.46 5.28
N GLY A 392 -15.53 -16.67 5.44
CA GLY A 392 -16.07 -17.68 6.35
C GLY A 392 -16.18 -17.18 7.79
N HIS A 393 -15.21 -16.37 8.26
CA HIS A 393 -15.32 -15.70 9.55
C HIS A 393 -16.39 -14.59 9.56
N MET A 394 -16.44 -13.73 8.55
CA MET A 394 -17.41 -12.64 8.46
C MET A 394 -18.86 -13.15 8.52
N VAL A 395 -19.15 -14.28 7.86
CA VAL A 395 -20.50 -14.90 7.86
C VAL A 395 -20.75 -15.83 9.06
N GLY A 396 -19.76 -15.98 9.96
CA GLY A 396 -19.90 -16.74 11.21
C GLY A 396 -19.73 -18.25 11.09
N TRP A 397 -19.17 -18.76 9.97
CA TRP A 397 -18.85 -20.19 9.81
C TRP A 397 -17.53 -20.58 10.46
N LEU A 398 -16.61 -19.62 10.61
CA LEU A 398 -15.29 -19.83 11.17
C LEU A 398 -15.03 -18.94 12.39
N THR A 399 -14.34 -19.50 13.38
CA THR A 399 -13.80 -18.71 14.49
C THR A 399 -12.57 -17.94 14.05
N GLU A 400 -12.30 -16.84 14.75
CA GLU A 400 -11.11 -16.03 14.51
C GLU A 400 -9.82 -16.84 14.67
N GLU A 401 -9.70 -17.58 15.78
CA GLU A 401 -8.53 -18.43 16.06
C GLU A 401 -8.26 -19.43 14.94
N TYR A 402 -9.31 -20.12 14.47
CA TYR A 402 -9.17 -21.10 13.38
C TYR A 402 -8.65 -20.43 12.10
N CYS A 403 -9.14 -19.23 11.77
CA CYS A 403 -8.68 -18.51 10.60
C CYS A 403 -7.19 -18.21 10.69
N TRP A 404 -6.72 -17.66 11.80
CA TRP A 404 -5.31 -17.32 11.96
C TRP A 404 -4.39 -18.55 11.93
N GLU A 405 -4.79 -19.64 12.59
CA GLU A 405 -4.03 -20.90 12.58
C GLU A 405 -3.91 -21.51 11.19
N ARG A 406 -4.94 -21.41 10.36
CA ARG A 406 -4.92 -21.95 8.99
C ARG A 406 -4.25 -21.02 7.98
N MET A 407 -4.34 -19.72 8.18
CA MET A 407 -3.74 -18.74 7.27
C MET A 407 -2.24 -18.56 7.47
N LEU A 408 -1.71 -18.75 8.69
CA LEU A 408 -0.28 -18.57 8.98
C LEU A 408 0.64 -19.49 8.13
N PRO A 409 0.39 -20.80 7.98
CA PRO A 409 1.19 -21.65 7.10
C PRO A 409 1.19 -21.20 5.63
N LEU A 410 0.04 -20.72 5.12
CA LEU A 410 -0.07 -20.19 3.76
C LEU A 410 0.77 -18.92 3.60
N ALA A 411 0.72 -18.02 4.59
CA ALA A 411 1.53 -16.81 4.61
C ALA A 411 3.04 -17.11 4.62
N ILE A 412 3.48 -18.10 5.40
CA ILE A 412 4.88 -18.56 5.43
C ILE A 412 5.31 -19.07 4.04
N ASP A 413 4.48 -19.88 3.36
CA ASP A 413 4.80 -20.39 2.03
C ASP A 413 4.83 -19.27 0.98
N ILE A 414 3.91 -18.30 1.06
CA ILE A 414 3.96 -17.08 0.23
C ILE A 414 5.28 -16.34 0.46
N GLN A 415 5.64 -16.03 1.71
CA GLN A 415 6.85 -15.25 2.02
C GLN A 415 8.12 -15.93 1.50
N ARG A 416 8.16 -17.28 1.52
CA ARG A 416 9.31 -18.06 1.03
C ARG A 416 9.46 -18.07 -0.49
N ARG A 417 8.35 -17.96 -1.24
CA ARG A 417 8.34 -18.08 -2.71
C ARG A 417 8.53 -16.76 -3.44
N TYR A 418 8.34 -15.63 -2.76
CA TYR A 418 8.52 -14.30 -3.33
C TYR A 418 9.56 -13.49 -2.53
N SER A 419 10.13 -12.50 -3.18
CA SER A 419 11.23 -11.69 -2.63
C SER A 419 10.79 -10.36 -2.02
N SER A 420 9.57 -9.90 -2.33
CA SER A 420 9.01 -8.63 -1.88
C SER A 420 7.51 -8.56 -2.19
N TRP A 421 6.81 -7.57 -1.61
CA TRP A 421 5.43 -7.24 -1.99
C TRP A 421 5.26 -7.02 -3.49
N GLY A 422 6.21 -6.32 -4.14
CA GLY A 422 6.16 -6.05 -5.57
C GLY A 422 6.35 -7.29 -6.45
N ASP A 423 7.25 -8.20 -6.07
CA ASP A 423 7.46 -9.47 -6.76
C ASP A 423 6.24 -10.39 -6.63
N MET A 424 5.67 -10.47 -5.42
CA MET A 424 4.42 -11.19 -5.15
C MET A 424 3.27 -10.60 -5.98
N ALA A 425 3.12 -9.28 -6.00
CA ALA A 425 2.07 -8.59 -6.74
C ALA A 425 2.19 -8.80 -8.26
N THR A 426 3.41 -8.80 -8.79
CA THR A 426 3.69 -9.11 -10.19
C THR A 426 3.18 -10.51 -10.54
N CYS A 427 3.52 -11.51 -9.72
CA CYS A 427 3.05 -12.88 -9.92
C CYS A 427 1.53 -13.00 -9.77
N TYR A 428 0.91 -12.23 -8.87
CA TYR A 428 -0.55 -12.18 -8.72
C TYR A 428 -1.25 -11.63 -9.97
N LEU A 429 -0.76 -10.52 -10.52
CA LEU A 429 -1.30 -9.91 -11.75
C LEU A 429 -1.13 -10.81 -12.97
N GLN A 430 -0.01 -11.55 -13.04
CA GLN A 430 0.25 -12.50 -14.11
C GLN A 430 -0.62 -13.76 -14.00
N GLY A 431 -0.80 -14.31 -12.78
CA GLY A 431 -1.74 -15.40 -12.54
C GLY A 431 -3.18 -15.02 -12.89
N ARG A 432 -3.58 -13.79 -12.52
CA ARG A 432 -4.86 -13.19 -12.94
C ARG A 432 -5.03 -13.20 -14.44
N LEU A 433 -4.04 -12.68 -15.16
CA LEU A 433 -4.07 -12.51 -16.61
C LEU A 433 -4.31 -13.85 -17.33
N LEU A 434 -3.72 -14.93 -16.82
CA LEU A 434 -3.93 -16.28 -17.32
C LEU A 434 -5.32 -16.81 -16.96
N TRP A 435 -5.74 -16.67 -15.71
CA TRP A 435 -7.06 -17.13 -15.28
C TRP A 435 -8.22 -16.42 -16.01
N SER A 436 -8.16 -15.10 -16.17
CA SER A 436 -9.28 -14.33 -16.71
C SER A 436 -9.46 -14.43 -18.22
N GLY A 437 -8.65 -15.22 -18.92
CA GLY A 437 -8.71 -15.24 -20.37
C GLY A 437 -8.29 -13.90 -21.01
N GLY A 438 -7.37 -13.14 -20.39
CA GLY A 438 -6.74 -11.95 -21.00
C GLY A 438 -7.07 -10.60 -20.37
N GLY A 439 -6.33 -9.56 -20.81
CA GLY A 439 -6.40 -8.20 -20.28
C GLY A 439 -7.66 -7.42 -20.70
N GLY A 440 -7.83 -6.22 -20.15
CA GLY A 440 -9.00 -5.36 -20.36
C GLY A 440 -9.27 -4.49 -19.14
N LYS A 441 -10.42 -3.80 -19.09
CA LYS A 441 -10.77 -2.87 -17.98
C LYS A 441 -10.62 -3.49 -16.59
N ALA A 442 -10.93 -4.78 -16.47
CA ALA A 442 -10.81 -5.51 -15.21
C ALA A 442 -9.34 -5.80 -14.84
N GLN A 443 -8.42 -5.91 -15.79
CA GLN A 443 -6.98 -6.01 -15.50
C GLN A 443 -6.43 -4.64 -15.06
N ASP A 444 -6.80 -3.56 -15.77
CA ASP A 444 -6.37 -2.19 -15.44
C ASP A 444 -6.82 -1.75 -14.04
N GLU A 445 -7.93 -2.30 -13.54
CA GLU A 445 -8.40 -2.07 -12.18
C GLU A 445 -7.51 -2.73 -11.13
N TYR A 446 -7.09 -3.98 -11.37
CA TYR A 446 -6.18 -4.69 -10.47
C TYR A 446 -4.78 -4.07 -10.48
N GLU A 447 -4.30 -3.61 -11.63
CA GLU A 447 -3.00 -2.93 -11.73
C GLU A 447 -2.99 -1.63 -10.93
N ARG A 448 -4.03 -0.80 -11.08
CA ARG A 448 -4.21 0.41 -10.26
C ARG A 448 -4.30 0.09 -8.78
N LEU A 449 -5.03 -0.95 -8.41
CA LEU A 449 -5.17 -1.35 -7.02
C LEU A 449 -3.85 -1.84 -6.41
N VAL A 450 -3.05 -2.59 -7.18
CA VAL A 450 -1.70 -3.01 -6.77
C VAL A 450 -0.77 -1.80 -6.62
N GLU A 451 -0.88 -0.81 -7.52
CA GLU A 451 -0.15 0.45 -7.41
C GLU A 451 -0.56 1.24 -6.15
N ASP A 452 -1.86 1.33 -5.86
CA ASP A 452 -2.37 1.95 -4.64
C ASP A 452 -1.85 1.23 -3.39
N LEU A 453 -1.87 -0.12 -3.39
CA LEU A 453 -1.31 -0.90 -2.28
C LEU A 453 0.20 -0.69 -2.12
N ALA A 454 0.95 -0.51 -3.22
CA ALA A 454 2.38 -0.27 -3.16
C ALA A 454 2.73 1.16 -2.70
N THR A 455 1.89 2.15 -3.04
CA THR A 455 2.23 3.58 -2.88
C THR A 455 1.55 4.25 -1.69
N GLU A 456 0.35 3.82 -1.30
CA GLU A 456 -0.40 4.45 -0.21
C GLU A 456 0.31 4.20 1.12
N PRO A 457 0.72 5.24 1.87
CA PRO A 457 1.50 5.07 3.10
C PRO A 457 0.80 4.25 4.18
N ARG A 458 -0.53 4.18 4.16
CA ARG A 458 -1.34 3.39 5.10
C ARG A 458 -1.78 2.03 4.55
N SER A 459 -1.35 1.68 3.34
CA SER A 459 -1.53 0.33 2.81
C SER A 459 -0.85 -0.69 3.74
N PRO A 460 -1.45 -1.88 3.93
CA PRO A 460 -0.81 -2.94 4.70
C PRO A 460 0.59 -3.31 4.19
N TRP A 461 0.89 -3.16 2.89
CA TRP A 461 2.22 -3.42 2.32
C TRP A 461 3.29 -2.43 2.79
N ASN A 462 2.86 -1.24 3.22
CA ASN A 462 3.72 -0.20 3.77
C ASN A 462 3.71 -0.18 5.30
N LEU A 463 2.80 -0.90 5.96
CA LEU A 463 2.74 -1.04 7.42
C LEU A 463 3.70 -2.10 7.96
N VAL A 464 3.82 -3.24 7.27
CA VAL A 464 4.66 -4.36 7.68
C VAL A 464 5.74 -4.68 6.64
N PRO A 465 6.99 -4.92 7.08
CA PRO A 465 8.06 -5.28 6.16
C PRO A 465 7.82 -6.67 5.57
N TRP A 466 8.32 -6.90 4.35
CA TRP A 466 8.17 -8.20 3.68
C TRP A 466 8.80 -9.32 4.49
N ASP A 467 9.98 -9.11 5.06
CA ASP A 467 10.82 -10.05 5.81
C ASP A 467 10.47 -10.14 7.30
N LEU A 468 9.23 -9.76 7.69
CA LEU A 468 8.72 -9.95 9.04
C LEU A 468 8.81 -11.44 9.46
N ASP A 469 9.29 -11.73 10.67
CA ASP A 469 9.28 -13.09 11.20
C ASP A 469 7.85 -13.58 11.44
N LEU A 470 7.37 -14.51 10.61
CA LEU A 470 6.00 -15.01 10.64
C LEU A 470 5.85 -16.13 11.68
N THR A 471 5.85 -15.75 12.95
CA THR A 471 5.54 -16.63 14.10
C THR A 471 4.23 -16.18 14.77
N ARG A 472 3.52 -17.10 15.46
CA ARG A 472 2.29 -16.73 16.18
C ARG A 472 2.61 -15.69 17.25
N ASP A 473 2.03 -14.50 17.09
CA ASP A 473 2.19 -13.35 17.99
C ASP A 473 0.85 -12.92 18.63
N TRP A 474 -0.21 -13.69 18.44
CA TRP A 474 -1.51 -13.55 19.12
C TRP A 474 -1.74 -14.63 20.19
N ALA A 475 -2.59 -14.29 21.16
CA ALA A 475 -2.91 -15.12 22.32
C ALA A 475 -3.61 -16.44 21.96
#